data_AF-A0A2E1IKU8-F1
#
_entry.id   AF-A0A2E1IKU8-F1
#
_cell.length_a   1.000
_cell.length_b   1.000
_cell.length_c   1.000
_cell.angle_alpha   90.00
_cell.angle_beta   90.00
_cell.angle_gamma   90.00
#
_symmetry.space_group_name_H-M   'P 1'
#
loop_
_entity.id
_entity.type
_entity.pdbx_description
1 polymer ?
#
loop_
_entity_poly.entity_id
_entity_poly.type
_entity_poly.pdbx_seq_one_letter_code
_entity_poly.pdbx_strand_id
1 'polypeptide(L)'
;ILGEPSVEGRHDVIYIDGIPTLQSQDAGEAKHLPWQEPPCILPIDPPGEAGMDCLKLELRLDGEAQLLAEITDLRSGRTWSGGTLGTVR
;
A
#
# COMPACT_ATOMS: atom_id res chain seq x y z
N ILE A 1 -7.42 5.35 -0.33
CA ILE A 1 -6.19 5.48 -1.14
C ILE A 1 -5.14 4.60 -0.47
N LEU A 2 -4.60 3.60 -1.17
CA LEU A 2 -3.46 2.80 -0.69
C LEU A 2 -2.19 3.44 -1.26
N GLY A 3 -1.17 3.64 -0.44
CA GLY A 3 0.10 4.23 -0.85
C GLY A 3 1.17 4.00 0.20
N GLU A 4 2.43 3.94 -0.25
CA GLU A 4 3.58 3.73 0.61
C GLU A 4 3.99 5.03 1.31
N PRO A 5 4.27 4.99 2.61
CA PRO A 5 4.87 6.12 3.31
C PRO A 5 6.35 6.22 2.95
N SER A 6 6.78 7.34 2.37
CA SER A 6 8.22 7.62 2.23
C SER A 6 8.84 7.78 3.63
N VAL A 7 9.89 7.00 3.93
CA VAL A 7 10.68 7.17 5.16
C VAL A 7 11.34 8.53 5.10
N GLU A 8 10.88 9.50 5.89
CA GLU A 8 11.61 10.76 6.02
C GLU A 8 11.66 11.18 7.48
N GLY A 9 12.83 10.97 8.08
CA GLY A 9 13.21 11.44 9.40
C GLY A 9 14.71 11.26 9.52
N ARG A 10 15.46 12.24 9.00
CA ARG A 10 16.92 12.24 9.10
C ARG A 10 17.31 13.23 10.19
N HIS A 11 17.97 12.72 11.22
CA HIS A 11 18.63 13.55 12.21
C HIS A 11 20.06 13.78 11.71
N ASP A 12 20.35 15.00 11.27
CA ASP A 12 21.72 15.40 10.94
C ASP A 12 22.36 16.07 12.17
N VAL A 13 23.62 15.73 12.45
CA VAL A 13 24.43 16.43 13.44
C VAL A 13 25.14 17.57 12.73
N ILE A 14 24.74 18.80 13.05
CA ILE A 14 25.40 20.00 12.57
C ILE A 14 26.20 20.64 13.72
N TYR A 15 27.22 21.43 13.41
CA TYR A 15 27.96 22.18 14.43
C TYR A 15 27.57 23.65 14.35
N ILE A 16 26.91 24.16 15.40
CA ILE A 16 26.61 25.58 15.58
C ILE A 16 27.53 26.09 16.68
N ASP A 17 28.38 27.08 16.36
CA ASP A 17 29.37 27.65 17.28
C ASP A 17 30.29 26.61 17.95
N GLY A 18 30.62 25.53 17.22
CA GLY A 18 31.47 24.44 17.71
C GLY A 18 30.75 23.44 18.62
N ILE A 19 29.44 23.59 18.85
CA ILE A 19 28.64 22.65 19.64
C ILE A 19 27.86 21.73 18.69
N PRO A 20 28.00 20.40 18.81
CA PRO A 20 27.22 19.46 18.01
C PRO A 20 25.74 19.58 18.39
N THR A 21 24.92 20.01 17.45
CA THR A 21 23.49 20.23 17.59
C THR A 21 22.73 19.30 16.66
N LEU A 22 21.75 18.59 17.21
CA LEU A 22 20.83 17.78 16.42
C LEU A 22 19.84 18.70 15.69
N GLN A 23 19.90 18.71 14.36
CA GLN A 23 18.88 19.38 13.57
C GLN A 23 17.86 18.34 13.11
N SER A 24 16.65 18.43 13.66
CA SER A 24 15.49 17.73 13.12
C SER A 24 14.98 18.54 11.94
N GLN A 25 15.04 17.97 10.74
CA GLN A 25 14.17 18.45 9.67
C GLN A 25 12.79 17.85 9.93
N ASP A 26 11.77 18.70 10.08
CA ASP A 26 10.39 18.23 10.10
C ASP A 26 10.16 17.44 8.82
N ALA A 27 9.89 16.15 8.99
CA ALA A 27 9.35 15.34 7.93
C ALA A 27 8.08 16.04 7.45
N GLY A 28 8.10 16.60 6.23
CA GLY A 28 6.86 17.03 5.60
C GLY A 28 5.85 15.86 5.60
N GLU A 29 4.56 16.17 5.49
CA GLU A 29 3.52 15.15 5.35
C GLU A 29 3.99 14.04 4.41
N ALA A 30 3.92 12.78 4.87
CA ALA A 30 4.37 11.62 4.10
C ALA A 30 3.80 11.74 2.68
N LYS A 31 4.69 11.86 1.68
CA LYS A 31 4.26 11.97 0.29
C LYS A 31 3.99 10.55 -0.21
N HIS A 32 2.72 10.18 -0.25
CA HIS A 32 2.31 8.91 -0.85
C HIS A 32 2.59 8.97 -2.35
N LEU A 33 3.44 8.05 -2.84
CA LEU A 33 3.61 7.88 -4.28
C LEU A 33 2.38 7.18 -4.86
N PRO A 34 1.89 7.62 -6.02
CA PRO A 34 0.78 6.94 -6.68
C PRO A 34 1.20 5.54 -7.12
N TRP A 35 0.32 4.56 -6.89
CA TRP A 35 0.48 3.21 -7.43
C TRP A 35 0.50 3.29 -8.96
N GLN A 36 1.57 2.79 -9.58
CA GLN A 36 1.75 2.93 -11.03
C GLN A 36 1.11 1.79 -11.84
N GLU A 37 0.82 0.67 -11.19
CA GLU A 37 0.18 -0.47 -11.86
C GLU A 37 -1.32 -0.21 -12.09
N PRO A 38 -1.88 -0.75 -13.18
CA PRO A 38 -3.29 -0.60 -13.48
C PRO A 38 -4.19 -1.25 -12.39
N PRO A 39 -5.41 -0.73 -12.20
CA PRO A 39 -6.34 -1.33 -11.25
C PRO A 39 -6.74 -2.74 -11.67
N CYS A 40 -6.77 -3.67 -10.70
CA CYS A 40 -7.31 -5.00 -10.91
C CYS A 40 -8.84 -4.94 -11.03
N ILE A 41 -9.38 -5.40 -12.17
CA ILE A 41 -10.83 -5.42 -12.43
C ILE A 41 -11.39 -6.80 -12.12
N LEU A 42 -12.34 -6.86 -11.20
CA LEU A 42 -12.97 -8.11 -10.78
C LEU A 42 -14.31 -8.33 -11.51
N PRO A 43 -14.49 -9.47 -12.19
CA PRO A 43 -15.73 -9.79 -12.89
C PRO A 43 -16.78 -10.35 -11.91
N ILE A 44 -17.24 -9.52 -10.98
CA ILE A 44 -18.21 -9.92 -9.97
C ILE A 44 -19.62 -9.91 -10.57
N ASP A 45 -20.37 -11.00 -10.37
CA ASP A 45 -21.74 -11.16 -10.83
C ASP A 45 -22.59 -11.85 -9.74
N PRO A 46 -23.66 -11.20 -9.21
CA PRO A 46 -24.16 -9.87 -9.57
C PRO A 46 -23.22 -8.74 -9.11
N PRO A 47 -23.38 -7.51 -9.62
CA PRO A 47 -22.64 -6.34 -9.11
C PRO A 47 -22.72 -6.21 -7.58
N GLY A 48 -21.70 -5.59 -6.98
CA GLY A 48 -21.72 -5.27 -5.55
C GLY A 48 -22.75 -4.19 -5.24
N GLU A 49 -23.35 -4.25 -4.05
CA GLU A 49 -24.23 -3.21 -3.51
C GLU A 49 -23.56 -2.55 -2.29
N ALA A 50 -23.71 -1.23 -2.16
CA ALA A 50 -23.10 -0.49 -1.06
C ALA A 50 -23.69 -0.93 0.28
N GLY A 51 -22.84 -1.13 1.29
CA GLY A 51 -23.25 -1.61 2.61
C GLY A 51 -23.35 -3.13 2.73
N MET A 52 -22.99 -3.89 1.68
CA MET A 52 -22.87 -5.34 1.73
C MET A 52 -21.40 -5.79 1.63
N ASP A 53 -20.91 -6.50 2.65
CA ASP A 53 -19.59 -7.13 2.62
C ASP A 53 -19.63 -8.39 1.74
N CYS A 54 -19.38 -8.20 0.44
CA CYS A 54 -19.48 -9.27 -0.55
C CYS A 54 -18.14 -9.93 -0.87
N LEU A 55 -17.03 -9.39 -0.39
CA LEU A 55 -15.69 -9.84 -0.77
C LEU A 55 -14.80 -10.05 0.45
N LYS A 56 -14.04 -11.14 0.42
CA LYS A 56 -12.89 -11.35 1.28
C LYS A 56 -11.63 -11.15 0.43
N LEU A 57 -10.73 -10.29 0.90
CA LEU A 57 -9.45 -10.00 0.28
C LEU A 57 -8.34 -10.58 1.14
N GLU A 58 -7.49 -11.41 0.54
CA GLU A 58 -6.24 -11.86 1.14
C GLU A 58 -5.08 -11.24 0.38
N LEU A 59 -4.33 -10.38 1.06
CA LEU A 59 -3.18 -9.67 0.50
C LEU A 59 -1.90 -10.26 1.09
N ARG A 60 -0.92 -10.56 0.23
CA ARG A 60 0.36 -11.16 0.63
C ARG A 60 1.50 -10.51 -0.15
N LEU A 61 2.71 -10.56 0.39
CA LEU A 61 3.93 -10.21 -0.32
C LEU A 61 4.74 -11.47 -0.59
N ASP A 62 5.31 -11.59 -1.79
CA ASP A 62 6.29 -12.63 -2.09
C ASP A 62 7.73 -12.20 -1.79
N GLY A 63 8.71 -13.05 -2.14
CA GLY A 63 10.13 -12.81 -1.89
C GLY A 63 10.71 -11.67 -2.75
N GLU A 64 10.00 -11.28 -3.81
CA GLU A 64 10.35 -10.24 -4.77
C GLU A 64 9.57 -8.94 -4.50
N ALA A 65 8.98 -8.82 -3.31
CA ALA A 65 8.15 -7.68 -2.88
C ALA A 65 6.95 -7.41 -3.79
N GLN A 66 6.42 -8.43 -4.47
CA GLN A 66 5.19 -8.31 -5.24
C GLN A 66 3.98 -8.45 -4.31
N LEU A 67 3.04 -7.52 -4.41
CA LEU A 67 1.73 -7.60 -3.79
C LEU A 67 0.87 -8.59 -4.56
N LEU A 68 0.58 -9.71 -3.92
CA LEU A 68 -0.32 -10.75 -4.41
C LEU A 68 -1.68 -10.59 -3.75
N ALA A 69 -2.73 -10.77 -4.53
CA ALA A 69 -4.09 -10.78 -4.01
C ALA A 69 -4.83 -12.08 -4.35
N GLU A 70 -5.55 -12.61 -3.37
CA GLU A 70 -6.59 -13.61 -3.57
C GLU A 70 -7.93 -13.00 -3.14
N ILE A 71 -8.93 -13.07 -4.01
CA ILE A 71 -10.23 -12.46 -3.79
C ILE A 71 -11.27 -13.57 -3.80
N THR A 72 -12.10 -13.60 -2.75
CA THR A 72 -13.24 -14.52 -2.66
C THR A 72 -14.53 -13.70 -2.62
N ASP A 73 -15.45 -13.97 -3.54
CA ASP A 73 -16.83 -13.48 -3.43
C ASP A 73 -17.57 -14.34 -2.40
N LEU A 74 -17.98 -13.72 -1.30
CA LEU A 74 -18.62 -14.38 -0.18
C LEU A 74 -20.06 -14.82 -0.50
N ARG A 75 -20.68 -14.26 -1.55
CA ARG A 75 -22.05 -14.62 -1.95
C ARG A 75 -22.07 -15.91 -2.76
N SER A 76 -21.15 -16.04 -3.71
CA SER A 76 -21.04 -17.20 -4.59
C SER A 76 -20.04 -18.25 -4.09
N GLY A 77 -19.14 -17.89 -3.17
CA GLY A 77 -17.99 -18.69 -2.75
C GLY A 77 -16.88 -18.77 -3.79
N ARG A 78 -17.02 -18.07 -4.92
CA ARG A 78 -16.04 -18.10 -6.01
C ARG A 78 -14.77 -17.38 -5.59
N THR A 79 -13.63 -18.03 -5.84
CA THR A 79 -12.30 -17.49 -5.55
C THR A 79 -11.55 -17.21 -6.84
N TRP A 80 -10.87 -16.07 -6.89
CA TRP A 80 -9.97 -15.67 -7.96
C TRP A 80 -8.60 -15.36 -7.35
N SER A 81 -7.54 -15.86 -7.97
CA SER A 81 -6.22 -15.26 -7.80
C SER A 81 -6.29 -13.89 -8.47
N GLY A 82 -6.39 -12.81 -7.68
CA GLY A 82 -6.31 -11.42 -8.16
C GLY A 82 -4.98 -11.09 -8.83
N GLY A 83 -4.03 -12.03 -8.80
CA GLY A 83 -2.75 -11.96 -9.46
C GLY A 83 -1.78 -11.06 -8.70
N THR A 84 -0.72 -10.67 -9.38
CA THR A 84 0.22 -9.66 -8.91
C THR A 84 -0.37 -8.29 -9.16
N LEU A 85 -0.63 -7.55 -8.07
CA LEU A 85 -1.13 -6.17 -8.09
C LEU A 85 -0.02 -5.14 -8.34
N GLY A 86 1.25 -5.55 -8.19
CA GLY A 86 2.42 -4.70 -8.41
C GLY A 86 3.51 -4.91 -7.37
N THR A 87 4.58 -4.14 -7.48
CA THR A 87 5.70 -4.17 -6.52
C THR A 87 5.48 -3.17 -5.39
N VAL A 88 5.68 -3.59 -4.14
CA VAL A 88 5.75 -2.70 -2.98
C VAL A 88 7.19 -2.22 -2.78
N ARG A 89 7.41 -0.90 -2.59
CA ARG A 89 8.72 -0.26 -2.51
C ARG A 89 8.93 0.61 -1.27
#